data_AF-A0A7S4BGK8-F1
#
_entry.id   AF-A0A7S4BGK8-F1
#
_cell.length_a   1.000
_cell.length_b   1.000
_cell.length_c   1.000
_cell.angle_alpha   90.00
_cell.angle_beta   90.00
_cell.angle_gamma   90.00
#
_symmetry.space_group_name_H-M   'P 1'
#
loop_
_entity.id
_entity.type
_entity.pdbx_description
1 polymer ?
#
loop_
_entity_poly.entity_id
_entity_poly.type
_entity_poly.pdbx_seq_one_letter_code
_entity_poly.pdbx_strand_id
1 'polypeptide(L)'
;DTWSFPINAGAKARALLADLEALRRADRSVHAVVFTHHTHCYDLLRERIAAAGFLVCGFKGGDAVKKRHDTIRNFQASIDAAQSGRVVTSAGRAKVLIATIRLATWG
;
A
#
# COMPACT_ATOMS: atom_id res chain seq x y z
N ASP A 1 7.00 -30.91 -1.68
CA ASP A 1 7.78 -29.68 -1.54
C ASP A 1 7.06 -28.64 -0.71
N THR A 2 7.20 -28.79 0.60
CA THR A 2 6.73 -27.87 1.63
C THR A 2 7.65 -26.65 1.61
N TRP A 3 7.30 -25.66 0.79
CA TRP A 3 7.91 -24.33 0.88
C TRP A 3 7.50 -23.71 2.22
N SER A 4 8.42 -23.74 3.19
CA SER A 4 8.34 -22.96 4.40
C SER A 4 8.21 -21.49 4.01
N PHE A 5 6.98 -20.97 4.04
CA PHE A 5 6.74 -19.52 4.05
C PHE A 5 7.63 -18.95 5.15
N PRO A 6 8.55 -18.02 4.85
CA PRO A 6 9.50 -17.63 5.87
C PRO A 6 8.70 -16.93 6.97
N ILE A 7 8.86 -17.44 8.19
CA ILE A 7 8.44 -16.86 9.47
C ILE A 7 8.65 -15.32 9.51
N ASN A 8 9.58 -14.83 8.70
CA ASN A 8 9.90 -13.43 8.44
C ASN A 8 8.80 -12.59 7.77
N ALA A 9 7.88 -13.14 6.97
CA ALA A 9 6.83 -12.35 6.32
C ALA A 9 5.86 -11.75 7.35
N GLY A 10 5.51 -12.52 8.38
CA GLY A 10 4.69 -12.05 9.49
C GLY A 10 5.40 -11.00 10.35
N ALA A 11 6.69 -11.18 10.61
CA ALA A 11 7.50 -10.22 11.36
C ALA A 11 7.69 -8.89 10.60
N LYS A 12 8.01 -8.96 9.30
CA LYS A 12 8.14 -7.78 8.43
C LYS A 12 6.82 -7.02 8.29
N ALA A 13 5.71 -7.74 8.14
CA ALA A 13 4.38 -7.11 8.10
C ALA A 13 4.05 -6.40 9.44
N ARG A 14 4.41 -6.98 10.59
CA ARG A 14 4.24 -6.32 11.90
C ARG A 14 5.10 -5.07 12.04
N ALA A 15 6.38 -5.15 11.65
CA ALA A 15 7.28 -3.99 11.68
C ALA A 15 6.75 -2.85 10.79
N LEU A 16 6.32 -3.17 9.56
CA LEU A 16 5.71 -2.19 8.66
C LEU A 16 4.47 -1.51 9.27
N LEU A 17 3.60 -2.27 9.94
CA LEU A 17 2.43 -1.68 10.61
C LEU A 17 2.83 -0.73 11.74
N ALA A 18 3.84 -1.11 12.55
CA ALA A 18 4.35 -0.25 13.61
C ALA A 18 4.92 1.05 13.05
N ASP A 19 5.66 0.99 11.92
CA ASP A 19 6.19 2.17 11.24
C ASP A 19 5.07 3.07 10.71
N LEU A 20 4.06 2.48 10.06
CA LEU A 20 2.89 3.22 9.56
C LEU A 20 2.10 3.88 10.69
N GLU A 21 1.95 3.23 11.84
CA GLU A 21 1.30 3.79 13.02
C GLU A 21 2.11 4.91 13.66
N ALA A 22 3.44 4.78 13.70
CA ALA A 22 4.32 5.85 14.15
C ALA A 22 4.19 7.09 13.24
N LEU A 23 4.23 6.89 11.92
CA LEU A 23 4.02 7.97 10.95
C LEU A 23 2.64 8.61 11.09
N ARG A 24 1.57 7.81 11.23
CA ARG A 24 0.20 8.32 11.41
C ARG A 24 0.02 9.12 12.71
N ARG A 25 0.78 8.80 13.76
CA ARG A 25 0.78 9.56 15.02
C ARG A 25 1.49 10.89 14.88
N ALA A 26 2.56 10.95 14.10
CA ALA A 26 3.28 12.19 13.81
C ALA A 26 2.47 13.09 12.86
N ASP A 27 1.86 12.51 11.82
CA ASP A 27 1.02 13.20 10.85
C ASP A 27 -0.13 12.30 10.37
N ARG A 28 -1.37 12.69 10.68
CA ARG A 28 -2.58 11.92 10.33
C ARG A 28 -2.89 11.93 8.82
N SER A 29 -2.29 12.84 8.08
CA SER A 29 -2.46 13.01 6.64
C SER A 29 -1.41 12.24 5.81
N VAL A 30 -0.46 11.57 6.47
CA VAL A 30 0.67 10.92 5.80
C VAL A 30 0.21 9.82 4.84
N HIS A 31 0.71 9.89 3.62
CA HIS A 31 0.48 8.88 2.59
C HIS A 31 1.76 8.06 2.41
N ALA A 32 1.63 6.75 2.21
CA ALA A 32 2.78 5.85 2.09
C ALA A 32 2.67 4.95 0.86
N VAL A 33 3.82 4.56 0.32
CA VAL A 33 3.92 3.56 -0.76
C VAL A 33 4.70 2.36 -0.25
N VAL A 34 4.16 1.17 -0.42
CA VAL A 34 4.76 -0.10 -0.01
C VAL A 34 4.99 -0.97 -1.24
N PHE A 35 6.24 -1.34 -1.47
CA PHE A 35 6.62 -2.23 -2.57
C PHE A 35 6.79 -3.67 -2.08
N THR A 36 6.31 -4.63 -2.87
CA THR A 36 6.53 -6.06 -2.62
C THR A 36 6.78 -6.80 -3.93
N HIS A 37 7.72 -7.75 -3.91
CA HIS A 37 8.07 -8.55 -5.09
C HIS A 37 7.10 -9.73 -5.28
N HIS A 38 6.43 -10.17 -4.22
CA HIS A 38 5.56 -11.34 -4.24
C HIS A 38 4.09 -10.93 -4.20
N THR A 39 3.30 -11.46 -5.14
CA THR A 39 1.85 -11.23 -5.22
C THR A 39 1.11 -11.77 -3.99
N HIS A 40 1.57 -12.87 -3.40
CA HIS A 40 1.01 -13.38 -2.15
C HIS A 40 1.21 -12.41 -0.98
N CYS A 41 2.39 -11.78 -0.89
CA CYS A 41 2.65 -10.74 0.11
C CYS A 41 1.78 -9.50 -0.11
N TYR A 42 1.44 -9.17 -1.36
CA TYR A 42 0.53 -8.06 -1.65
C TYR A 42 -0.83 -8.26 -0.98
N ASP A 43 -1.43 -9.44 -1.11
CA ASP A 43 -2.77 -9.70 -0.56
C ASP A 43 -2.74 -9.65 0.98
N LEU A 44 -1.76 -10.31 1.60
CA LEU A 44 -1.56 -10.29 3.05
C LEU A 44 -1.32 -8.88 3.60
N LEU A 45 -0.49 -8.08 2.94
CA LEU A 45 -0.23 -6.69 3.36
C LEU A 45 -1.48 -5.83 3.22
N ARG A 46 -2.23 -6.00 2.12
CA ARG A 46 -3.47 -5.26 1.89
C ARG A 46 -4.48 -5.51 3.00
N GLU A 47 -4.71 -6.77 3.36
CA GLU A 47 -5.63 -7.15 4.44
C GLU A 47 -5.18 -6.59 5.79
N ARG A 48 -3.90 -6.78 6.15
CA ARG A 48 -3.38 -6.34 7.45
C ARG A 48 -3.38 -4.83 7.62
N ILE A 49 -2.99 -4.09 6.58
CA ILE A 49 -2.96 -2.62 6.62
C ILE A 49 -4.39 -2.06 6.64
N ALA A 50 -5.33 -2.65 5.90
CA ALA A 50 -6.74 -2.28 5.97
C ALA A 50 -7.33 -2.56 7.37
N ALA A 51 -7.02 -3.71 7.97
CA ALA A 51 -7.45 -4.06 9.33
C ALA A 51 -6.91 -3.09 10.40
N ALA A 52 -5.74 -2.47 10.18
CA ALA A 52 -5.18 -1.43 11.04
C ALA A 52 -5.81 -0.02 10.81
N GLY A 53 -6.86 0.07 9.99
CA GLY A 53 -7.68 1.26 9.79
C GLY A 53 -7.12 2.27 8.78
N PHE A 54 -6.16 1.87 7.95
CA PHE A 54 -5.67 2.68 6.84
C PHE A 54 -6.56 2.51 5.61
N LEU A 55 -6.65 3.56 4.79
CA LEU A 55 -7.20 3.41 3.44
C LEU A 55 -6.15 2.75 2.57
N VAL A 56 -6.51 1.67 1.86
CA VAL A 56 -5.54 0.92 1.04
C VAL A 56 -5.97 0.91 -0.41
N CYS A 57 -5.05 1.27 -1.30
CA CYS A 57 -5.17 0.99 -2.73
C CYS A 57 -3.92 0.27 -3.21
N GLY A 58 -3.94 -0.25 -4.44
CA GLY A 58 -2.78 -0.94 -4.97
C GLY A 58 -3.06 -1.71 -6.23
N PHE A 59 -1.99 -2.14 -6.87
CA PHE A 59 -2.05 -2.95 -8.07
C PHE A 59 -0.95 -4.02 -8.07
N LYS A 60 -1.23 -5.12 -8.78
CA LYS A 60 -0.25 -6.15 -9.09
C LYS A 60 0.44 -5.83 -10.42
N GLY A 61 1.66 -6.33 -10.63
CA GLY A 61 2.44 -6.04 -11.84
C GLY A 61 1.81 -6.60 -13.10
N GLY A 62 1.01 -7.68 -12.96
CA GLY A 62 0.20 -8.26 -14.03
C GLY A 62 -1.15 -7.56 -14.27
N ASP A 63 -1.51 -6.53 -13.50
CA ASP A 63 -2.73 -5.79 -13.74
C ASP A 63 -2.65 -4.99 -15.06
N ALA A 64 -3.81 -4.82 -15.70
CA ALA A 64 -3.95 -4.01 -16.90
C ALA A 64 -3.33 -2.61 -16.72
N VAL A 65 -2.68 -2.09 -17.77
CA VAL A 65 -2.02 -0.78 -17.75
C VAL A 65 -2.99 0.31 -17.27
N LYS A 66 -4.22 0.31 -17.76
CA LYS A 66 -5.27 1.24 -17.36
C LYS A 66 -5.53 1.19 -15.85
N LYS A 67 -5.73 -0.01 -15.28
CA LYS A 67 -5.95 -0.18 -13.83
C LYS A 67 -4.79 0.35 -13.00
N ARG A 68 -3.55 0.11 -13.43
CA ARG A 68 -2.34 0.64 -12.76
C ARG A 68 -2.32 2.17 -12.82
N HIS A 69 -2.57 2.75 -13.99
CA HIS A 69 -2.66 4.20 -14.18
C HIS A 69 -3.73 4.83 -13.28
N ASP A 70 -4.97 4.33 -13.33
CA ASP A 70 -6.10 4.86 -12.58
C ASP A 70 -5.84 4.79 -11.06
N THR A 71 -5.23 3.69 -10.60
CA THR A 71 -4.86 3.52 -9.18
C THR A 71 -3.84 4.56 -8.71
N ILE A 72 -2.82 4.85 -9.54
CA ILE A 72 -1.82 5.87 -9.24
C ILE A 72 -2.45 7.26 -9.22
N ARG A 73 -3.29 7.59 -10.22
CA ARG A 73 -4.00 8.87 -10.27
C ARG A 73 -4.89 9.09 -9.06
N ASN A 74 -5.64 8.08 -8.66
CA ASN A 74 -6.50 8.13 -7.47
C ASN A 74 -5.72 8.22 -6.15
N PHE A 75 -4.46 7.79 -6.12
CA PHE A 75 -3.58 7.96 -4.97
C PHE A 75 -2.98 9.37 -4.94
N GLN A 76 -2.53 9.89 -6.09
CA GLN A 76 -2.05 11.28 -6.21
C GLN A 76 -3.13 12.29 -5.82
N ALA A 77 -4.35 12.12 -6.35
CA ALA A 77 -5.46 12.99 -6.01
C ALA A 77 -5.80 13.01 -4.51
N SER A 78 -5.58 11.90 -3.78
CA SER A 78 -5.79 11.90 -2.33
C SER A 78 -4.69 12.61 -1.56
N ILE A 79 -3.44 12.56 -2.05
CA ILE A 79 -2.34 13.37 -1.51
C ILE A 79 -2.64 14.86 -1.69
N ASP A 80 -3.03 15.27 -2.90
CA ASP A 80 -3.33 16.67 -3.20
C ASP A 80 -4.51 17.19 -2.36
N ALA A 81 -5.53 16.35 -2.15
CA ALA A 81 -6.66 16.66 -1.28
C ALA A 81 -6.23 16.83 0.19
N ALA A 82 -5.35 15.96 0.70
CA ALA A 82 -4.84 16.06 2.05
C ALA A 82 -3.99 17.32 2.28
N GLN A 83 -3.17 17.71 1.29
CA GLN A 83 -2.32 18.90 1.37
C GLN A 83 -3.10 20.22 1.22
N SER A 84 -4.18 20.22 0.44
CA SER A 84 -4.99 21.42 0.19
C SER A 84 -5.98 21.76 1.31
N GLY A 85 -6.07 20.94 2.37
CA GLY A 85 -7.00 21.18 3.49
C GLY A 85 -8.49 21.10 3.10
N ARG A 86 -8.81 20.71 1.86
CA ARG A 86 -10.18 20.46 1.43
C ARG A 86 -10.69 19.21 2.16
N VAL A 87 -11.51 19.45 3.18
CA VAL A 87 -12.19 18.38 3.93
C VAL A 87 -13.13 17.63 2.99
N VAL A 88 -12.64 16.53 2.44
CA VAL A 88 -13.48 15.47 1.90
C VAL A 88 -13.45 14.35 2.93
N THR A 89 -14.63 13.87 3.32
CA THR A 89 -14.90 12.96 4.45
C THR A 89 -14.07 11.67 4.49
N SER A 90 -13.37 11.33 3.40
CA SER A 90 -12.42 10.22 3.28
C SER A 90 -11.03 10.61 2.74
N ALA A 91 -10.83 11.82 2.19
CA ALA A 91 -9.59 12.20 1.52
C ALA A 91 -8.49 12.76 2.44
N GLY A 92 -8.83 13.12 3.68
CA GLY A 92 -7.85 13.53 4.69
C GLY A 92 -7.26 12.36 5.49
N ARG A 93 -7.64 11.11 5.21
CA ARG A 93 -7.15 9.93 5.94
C ARG A 93 -5.90 9.38 5.24
N ALA A 94 -4.86 9.11 6.03
CA ALA A 94 -3.68 8.39 5.59
C ALA A 94 -4.02 7.20 4.68
N LYS A 95 -3.48 7.22 3.46
CA LYS A 95 -3.69 6.19 2.44
C LYS A 95 -2.37 5.49 2.13
N VAL A 96 -2.44 4.17 2.00
CA VAL A 96 -1.30 3.33 1.67
C VAL A 96 -1.50 2.73 0.28
N LEU A 97 -0.57 3.00 -0.62
CA LEU A 97 -0.49 2.36 -1.94
C LEU A 97 0.42 1.14 -1.85
N ILE A 98 -0.09 -0.04 -2.16
CA ILE A 98 0.72 -1.26 -2.25
C ILE A 98 0.95 -1.59 -3.73
N ALA A 99 2.18 -1.80 -4.15
CA ALA A 99 2.52 -2.11 -5.53
C ALA A 99 3.44 -3.33 -5.62
N THR A 100 3.17 -4.20 -6.59
CA THR A 100 4.14 -5.19 -7.05
C THR A 100 4.63 -4.83 -8.44
N ILE A 101 5.93 -5.01 -8.69
CA ILE A 101 6.52 -4.82 -10.01
C ILE A 101 6.62 -6.21 -10.66
N ARG A 102 6.13 -6.34 -11.90
CA ARG A 102 6.45 -7.51 -12.71
C ARG A 102 7.87 -7.28 -13.21
N LEU A 103 8.81 -8.14 -12.79
CA LEU A 103 10.14 -8.15 -13.41
C LEU A 103 9.95 -8.38 -14.91
N ALA A 104 10.41 -7.44 -15.73
CA ALA A 104 10.52 -7.68 -17.15
C ALA A 104 11.55 -8.80 -17.33
N THR A 105 11.10 -9.98 -17.72
CA THR A 105 11.98 -10.98 -18.31
C THR A 105 12.35 -10.44 -19.68
N TRP A 106 13.53 -9.82 -19.78
CA TRP A 106 14.17 -9.58 -21.06
C TRP A 106 14.56 -10.96 -21.60
N GLY A 107 13.78 -11.45 -22.58
CA GLY A 107 14.07 -12.66 -23.34
C GLY A 107 14.70 -12.30 -24.67
#